data_AF-A0A522MYF2-F1
#
_entry.id   AF-A0A522MYF2-F1
#
_cell.length_a   1.000
_cell.length_b   1.000
_cell.length_c   1.000
_cell.angle_alpha   90.00
_cell.angle_beta   90.00
_cell.angle_gamma   90.00
#
_symmetry.space_group_name_H-M   'P 1'
#
loop_
_entity.id
_entity.type
_entity.pdbx_description
1 polymer ?
#
loop_
_entity_poly.entity_id
_entity_poly.type
_entity_poly.pdbx_seq_one_letter_code
_entity_poly.pdbx_strand_id
1 'polypeptide(L)'
;MSAVELIHQCRAAGIRLKPKGDRLHVEAPIGTLTPELRQALTDHKLALLALHTTRARLRVLAASMGIPRAVVDDLPLEELEATAEQAALCEGHMDGNGDSLAHALLVFYLRALADRAALAGSRSATATDRMMDGGDCGHRPHSGQ
;
A
#
# COMPACT_ATOMS: atom_id res chain seq x y z
N MET A 1 15.34 14.69 -4.82
CA MET A 1 14.75 14.04 -3.64
C MET A 1 13.27 13.96 -3.90
N SER A 2 12.67 12.77 -3.84
CA SER A 2 11.25 12.58 -4.17
C SER A 2 10.37 12.72 -2.92
N ALA A 3 9.07 12.98 -3.11
CA ALA A 3 8.14 13.12 -1.99
C ALA A 3 8.07 11.83 -1.15
N VAL A 4 8.21 10.66 -1.77
CA VAL A 4 8.30 9.37 -1.07
C VAL A 4 9.54 9.27 -0.17
N GLU A 5 10.72 9.65 -0.65
CA GLU A 5 11.94 9.64 0.17
C GLU A 5 11.80 10.57 1.39
N LEU A 6 11.18 11.73 1.18
CA LEU A 6 10.90 12.67 2.26
C LEU A 6 9.99 12.06 3.33
N ILE A 7 8.93 11.35 2.92
CA ILE A 7 8.02 10.68 3.86
C ILE A 7 8.73 9.54 4.59
N HIS A 8 9.59 8.78 3.91
CA HIS A 8 10.41 7.74 4.54
C HIS A 8 11.33 8.33 5.61
N GLN A 9 12.03 9.43 5.30
CA GLN A 9 12.86 10.12 6.30
C GLN A 9 12.04 10.69 7.45
N CYS A 10 10.88 11.29 7.16
CA CYS A 10 9.96 11.78 8.19
C CYS A 10 9.53 10.64 9.12
N ARG A 11 9.13 9.49 8.57
CA ARG A 11 8.66 8.34 9.35
C ARG A 11 9.78 7.69 10.14
N ALA A 12 10.97 7.56 9.56
CA ALA A 12 12.18 7.09 10.24
C ALA A 12 12.57 8.00 11.42
N ALA A 13 12.34 9.31 11.26
CA ALA A 13 12.54 10.31 12.30
C ALA A 13 11.37 10.39 13.30
N GLY A 14 10.31 9.59 13.14
CA GLY A 14 9.13 9.59 14.02
C GLY A 14 8.16 10.77 13.79
N ILE A 15 8.32 11.50 12.71
CA ILE A 15 7.45 12.61 12.30
C ILE A 15 6.16 12.03 11.69
N ARG A 16 5.01 12.47 12.21
CA ARG A 16 3.69 12.10 11.68
C ARG A 16 3.14 13.24 10.83
N LEU A 17 2.90 12.95 9.57
CA LEU A 17 2.26 13.85 8.62
C LEU A 17 0.77 13.53 8.54
N LYS A 18 -0.09 14.50 8.82
CA LYS A 18 -1.55 14.39 8.74
C LYS A 18 -2.11 15.46 7.80
N PRO A 19 -2.89 15.09 6.77
CA PRO A 19 -3.61 16.07 5.97
C PRO A 19 -4.80 16.59 6.77
N LYS A 20 -4.97 17.92 6.81
CA LYS A 20 -6.12 18.60 7.39
C LYS A 20 -6.71 19.54 6.34
N GLY A 21 -7.56 18.98 5.48
CA GLY A 21 -8.10 19.67 4.30
C GLY A 21 -6.96 20.03 3.33
N ASP A 22 -6.80 21.32 3.04
CA ASP A 22 -5.74 21.85 2.18
C ASP A 22 -4.39 22.08 2.91
N ARG A 23 -4.33 21.78 4.21
CA ARG A 23 -3.14 22.02 5.03
C ARG A 23 -2.50 20.71 5.45
N LEU A 24 -1.18 20.64 5.36
CA LEU A 24 -0.41 19.53 5.92
C LEU A 24 -0.08 19.85 7.38
N HIS A 25 -0.56 19.03 8.31
CA HIS A 25 -0.24 19.09 9.72
C HIS A 25 0.95 18.17 10.00
N VAL A 26 2.03 18.71 10.55
CA VAL A 26 3.28 18.00 10.82
C VAL A 26 3.46 17.89 12.32
N GLU A 27 3.33 16.69 12.87
CA GLU A 27 3.65 16.38 14.26
C GLU A 27 5.08 15.80 14.29
N ALA A 28 6.05 16.62 14.72
CA ALA A 28 7.44 16.21 14.88
C ALA A 28 7.85 16.30 16.37
N PRO A 29 8.70 15.38 16.87
CA PRO A 29 9.34 15.57 18.16
C PRO A 29 10.22 16.83 18.17
N ILE A 30 10.45 17.40 19.36
CA ILE A 30 11.35 18.54 19.53
C ILE A 30 12.76 18.16 19.05
N GLY A 31 13.33 18.98 18.16
CA GLY A 31 14.67 18.80 17.60
C GLY A 31 14.74 17.96 16.33
N THR A 32 13.64 17.34 15.89
CA THR A 32 13.63 16.47 14.71
C THR A 32 13.31 17.22 13.41
N LEU A 33 12.62 18.36 13.53
CA LEU A 33 12.30 19.20 12.38
C LEU A 33 13.49 20.12 12.05
N THR A 34 14.42 19.63 11.23
CA THR A 34 15.52 20.46 10.73
C THR A 34 14.98 21.50 9.72
N PRO A 35 15.64 22.66 9.57
CA PRO A 35 15.23 23.67 8.60
C PRO A 35 15.24 23.13 7.16
N GLU A 36 16.18 22.23 6.83
CA GLU A 36 16.23 21.53 5.55
C GLU A 36 14.99 20.66 5.32
N LEU A 37 14.56 19.88 6.33
CA LEU A 37 13.33 19.09 6.25
C LEU A 37 12.09 19.96 6.08
N ARG A 38 12.05 21.11 6.77
CA ARG A 38 10.94 22.05 6.68
C ARG A 38 10.85 22.70 5.29
N GLN A 39 12.00 23.00 4.68
CA GLN A 39 12.06 23.53 3.33
C GLN A 39 11.58 22.48 2.33
N ALA A 40 12.06 21.24 2.44
CA ALA A 40 11.66 20.15 1.56
C ALA A 40 10.17 19.76 1.71
N LEU A 41 9.61 19.80 2.93
CA LEU A 41 8.17 19.64 3.16
C LEU A 41 7.33 20.75 2.50
N THR A 42 7.88 21.96 2.42
CA THR A 42 7.23 23.10 1.77
C THR A 42 7.30 22.98 0.25
N ASP A 43 8.46 22.59 -0.28
CA ASP A 43 8.72 22.39 -1.71
C ASP A 43 7.82 21.27 -2.27
N HIS A 44 7.72 20.16 -1.54
CA HIS A 44 6.89 19.02 -1.92
C HIS A 44 5.45 19.07 -1.36
N LYS A 45 5.00 20.18 -0.76
CA LYS A 45 3.67 20.29 -0.15
C LYS A 45 2.55 19.89 -1.11
N LEU A 46 2.62 20.34 -2.36
CA LEU A 46 1.60 20.06 -3.37
C LEU A 46 1.56 18.57 -3.73
N ALA A 47 2.72 17.94 -3.90
CA ALA A 47 2.83 16.50 -4.14
C ALA A 47 2.25 15.69 -2.95
N LEU A 48 2.54 16.11 -1.71
CA LEU A 48 1.99 15.47 -0.50
C LEU A 48 0.46 15.58 -0.43
N LEU A 49 -0.11 16.73 -0.81
CA LEU A 49 -1.56 16.90 -0.89
C LEU A 49 -2.18 16.05 -2.02
N ALA A 50 -1.53 15.96 -3.18
CA ALA A 50 -1.96 15.13 -4.29
C ALA A 50 -1.96 13.63 -3.93
N LEU A 51 -0.91 13.16 -3.24
CA LEU A 51 -0.84 11.79 -2.70
C LEU A 51 -1.98 11.51 -1.72
N HIS A 52 -2.25 12.43 -0.81
CA HIS A 52 -3.35 12.28 0.15
C HIS A 52 -4.73 12.27 -0.53
N THR A 53 -4.92 13.10 -1.54
CA THR A 53 -6.16 13.14 -2.34
C THR A 53 -6.35 11.85 -3.11
N THR A 54 -5.28 11.34 -3.73
CA THR A 54 -5.28 10.06 -4.44
C THR A 54 -5.61 8.91 -3.49
N ARG A 55 -4.99 8.86 -2.31
CA ARG A 55 -5.31 7.84 -1.30
C ARG A 55 -6.76 7.93 -0.80
N ALA A 56 -7.31 9.14 -0.67
CA ALA A 56 -8.71 9.32 -0.32
C ALA A 56 -9.65 8.78 -1.42
N ARG A 57 -9.38 9.08 -2.70
CA ARG A 57 -10.11 8.52 -3.85
C ARG A 57 -10.03 7.00 -3.86
N LEU A 58 -8.84 6.43 -3.66
CA LEU A 58 -8.63 4.98 -3.58
C LEU A 58 -9.44 4.35 -2.44
N ARG A 59 -9.51 4.98 -1.26
CA ARG A 59 -10.33 4.47 -0.15
C ARG A 59 -11.83 4.46 -0.47
N VAL A 60 -12.33 5.47 -1.18
CA VAL A 60 -13.73 5.54 -1.62
C VAL A 60 -14.01 4.42 -2.63
N LEU A 61 -13.15 4.25 -3.63
CA LEU A 61 -13.27 3.20 -4.64
C LEU A 61 -13.18 1.79 -4.03
N ALA A 62 -12.23 1.59 -3.12
CA ALA A 62 -12.05 0.35 -2.39
C ALA A 62 -13.32 -0.03 -1.60
N ALA A 63 -13.95 0.94 -0.93
CA ALA A 63 -15.20 0.71 -0.20
C ALA A 63 -16.32 0.23 -1.13
N SER A 64 -16.47 0.82 -2.31
CA SER A 64 -17.45 0.39 -3.31
C SER A 64 -17.21 -1.04 -3.82
N MET A 65 -15.96 -1.51 -3.80
CA MET A 65 -15.58 -2.86 -4.23
C MET A 65 -15.51 -3.89 -3.08
N GLY A 66 -15.80 -3.49 -1.85
CA GLY A 66 -15.69 -4.36 -0.67
C GLY A 66 -14.24 -4.66 -0.24
N ILE A 67 -13.27 -3.88 -0.71
CA ILE A 67 -11.86 -4.02 -0.32
C ILE A 67 -11.67 -3.35 1.05
N PRO A 68 -11.10 -4.04 2.05
CA PRO A 68 -10.89 -3.49 3.38
C PRO A 68 -9.91 -2.31 3.34
N ARG A 69 -10.25 -1.23 4.06
CA ARG A 69 -9.44 0.00 4.13
C ARG A 69 -8.01 -0.24 4.58
N ALA A 70 -7.79 -1.27 5.41
CA ALA A 70 -6.46 -1.67 5.87
C ALA A 70 -5.51 -1.97 4.70
N VAL A 71 -5.99 -2.59 3.62
CA VAL A 71 -5.17 -2.91 2.43
C VAL A 71 -4.72 -1.63 1.72
N VAL A 72 -5.61 -0.65 1.58
CA VAL A 72 -5.27 0.67 1.01
C VAL A 72 -4.38 1.49 1.94
N ASP A 73 -4.46 1.24 3.24
CA ASP A 73 -3.60 1.90 4.22
C ASP A 73 -2.20 1.28 4.30
N ASP A 74 -2.07 -0.02 4.07
CA ASP A 74 -0.80 -0.75 4.10
C ASP A 74 0.03 -0.59 2.81
N LEU A 75 -0.59 -0.03 1.76
CA LEU A 75 0.06 0.22 0.48
C LEU A 75 1.37 1.02 0.64
N PRO A 76 2.47 0.57 0.03
CA PRO A 76 3.72 1.32 0.05
C PRO A 76 3.52 2.66 -0.68
N LEU A 77 4.18 3.69 -0.16
CA LEU A 77 4.07 5.05 -0.67
C LEU A 77 4.59 5.17 -2.11
N GLU A 78 5.57 4.35 -2.49
CA GLU A 78 6.12 4.26 -3.84
C GLU A 78 5.04 3.88 -4.87
N GLU A 79 4.29 2.81 -4.60
CA GLU A 79 3.17 2.37 -5.45
C GLU A 79 2.07 3.44 -5.51
N LEU A 80 1.81 4.14 -4.40
CA LEU A 80 0.82 5.22 -4.34
C LEU A 80 1.26 6.43 -5.18
N GLU A 81 2.54 6.79 -5.16
CA GLU A 81 3.12 7.87 -5.96
C GLU A 81 3.05 7.55 -7.45
N ALA A 82 3.51 6.36 -7.85
CA ALA A 82 3.41 5.91 -9.23
C ALA A 82 1.95 5.91 -9.73
N THR A 83 1.02 5.43 -8.90
CA THR A 83 -0.41 5.45 -9.23
C THR A 83 -0.96 6.87 -9.35
N ALA A 84 -0.54 7.79 -8.47
CA ALA A 84 -0.95 9.19 -8.52
C ALA A 84 -0.42 9.90 -9.78
N GLU A 85 0.85 9.66 -10.14
CA GLU A 85 1.45 10.18 -11.38
C GLU A 85 0.74 9.64 -12.61
N GLN A 86 0.47 8.33 -12.67
CA GLN A 86 -0.28 7.75 -13.78
C GLN A 86 -1.72 8.27 -13.86
N ALA A 87 -2.40 8.43 -12.72
CA ALA A 87 -3.74 9.01 -12.68
C ALA A 87 -3.74 10.47 -13.14
N ALA A 88 -2.71 11.25 -12.77
CA ALA A 88 -2.53 12.63 -13.22
C ALA A 88 -2.26 12.71 -14.74
N LEU A 89 -1.50 11.77 -15.31
CA LEU A 89 -1.31 11.67 -16.77
C LEU A 89 -2.60 11.32 -17.51
N CYS A 90 -3.52 10.62 -16.87
CA CYS A 90 -4.83 10.29 -17.42
C CYS A 90 -5.92 11.31 -17.07
N GLU A 91 -5.60 12.37 -16.33
CA GLU A 91 -6.57 13.40 -15.96
C GLU A 91 -7.01 14.19 -17.21
N GLY A 92 -8.32 14.41 -17.35
CA GLY A 92 -8.90 15.04 -18.56
C GLY A 92 -9.10 14.10 -19.75
N HIS A 93 -8.62 12.85 -19.67
CA HIS A 93 -8.94 11.82 -20.65
C HIS A 93 -10.20 11.05 -20.22
N MET A 94 -11.07 10.76 -21.19
CA MET A 94 -12.27 9.93 -21.01
C MET A 94 -12.10 8.64 -21.79
N ASP A 95 -12.67 7.55 -21.28
CA ASP A 95 -12.76 6.29 -22.01
C ASP A 95 -13.95 6.28 -22.99
N GLY A 96 -14.15 5.17 -23.69
CA GLY A 96 -15.25 4.99 -24.63
C GLY A 96 -16.65 4.95 -23.98
N ASN A 97 -16.72 4.81 -22.66
CA ASN A 97 -17.95 4.86 -21.88
C ASN A 97 -18.27 6.26 -21.33
N GLY A 98 -17.35 7.22 -21.49
CA GLY A 98 -17.47 8.56 -20.91
C GLY A 98 -17.02 8.63 -19.45
N ASP A 99 -16.42 7.56 -18.92
CA ASP A 99 -15.80 7.56 -17.60
C ASP A 99 -14.40 8.17 -17.67
N SER A 100 -13.96 8.81 -16.58
CA SER A 100 -12.62 9.36 -16.51
C SER A 100 -11.58 8.23 -16.57
N LEU A 101 -10.62 8.32 -17.49
CA LEU A 101 -9.57 7.32 -17.65
C LEU A 101 -8.75 7.17 -16.36
N ALA A 102 -8.51 8.28 -15.65
CA ALA A 102 -7.89 8.27 -14.32
C ALA A 102 -8.69 7.42 -13.31
N HIS A 103 -10.03 7.48 -13.37
CA HIS A 103 -10.89 6.66 -12.53
C HIS A 103 -10.78 5.18 -12.87
N ALA A 104 -10.87 4.83 -14.16
CA ALA A 104 -10.74 3.45 -14.63
C ALA A 104 -9.40 2.83 -14.23
N LEU A 105 -8.31 3.60 -14.35
CA LEU A 105 -6.96 3.18 -13.98
C LEU A 105 -6.86 2.91 -12.47
N LEU A 106 -7.42 3.77 -11.62
CA LEU A 106 -7.46 3.58 -10.17
C LEU A 106 -8.24 2.31 -9.77
N VAL A 107 -9.38 2.05 -10.43
CA VAL A 107 -10.19 0.84 -10.20
C VAL A 107 -9.42 -0.41 -10.60
N PHE A 108 -8.79 -0.40 -11.78
CA PHE A 108 -7.98 -1.50 -12.27
C PHE A 108 -6.83 -1.82 -11.30
N TYR A 109 -6.12 -0.78 -10.85
CA TYR A 109 -5.01 -0.91 -9.91
C TYR A 109 -5.46 -1.51 -8.56
N LEU A 110 -6.56 -1.01 -7.98
CA LEU A 110 -7.13 -1.55 -6.75
C LEU A 110 -7.51 -3.03 -6.88
N ARG A 111 -8.09 -3.42 -8.02
CA ARG A 111 -8.45 -4.81 -8.27
C ARG A 111 -7.22 -5.71 -8.33
N ALA A 112 -6.18 -5.30 -9.06
CA ALA A 112 -4.91 -6.02 -9.12
C ALA A 112 -4.26 -6.15 -7.73
N LEU A 113 -4.42 -5.14 -6.87
CA LEU A 113 -3.87 -5.16 -5.53
C LEU A 113 -4.67 -6.06 -4.58
N ALA A 114 -5.99 -6.05 -4.66
CA ALA A 114 -6.85 -6.96 -3.91
C ALA A 114 -6.58 -8.43 -4.29
N ASP A 115 -6.37 -8.71 -5.58
CA ASP A 115 -6.01 -10.04 -6.07
C ASP A 115 -4.65 -10.51 -5.51
N ARG A 116 -3.63 -9.64 -5.56
CA ARG A 116 -2.32 -9.90 -4.93
C ARG A 116 -2.44 -10.15 -3.42
N ALA A 117 -3.25 -9.36 -2.71
CA ALA A 117 -3.46 -9.53 -1.27
C ALA A 117 -4.18 -10.85 -0.94
N ALA A 118 -5.17 -11.24 -1.74
CA ALA A 118 -5.85 -12.54 -1.61
C ALA A 118 -4.90 -13.72 -1.87
N LEU A 119 -4.00 -13.59 -2.86
CA LEU A 119 -2.96 -14.58 -3.15
C LEU A 119 -1.87 -14.64 -2.06
N ALA A 120 -1.58 -13.54 -1.38
CA ALA A 120 -0.64 -13.51 -0.26
C ALA A 120 -1.24 -14.15 1.01
N GLY A 121 -2.52 -13.87 1.30
CA GLY A 121 -3.24 -14.46 2.43
C GLY A 121 -3.42 -15.98 2.31
N SER A 122 -3.58 -16.51 1.10
CA SER A 122 -3.73 -17.96 0.87
C SER A 122 -2.43 -18.77 1.02
N ARG A 123 -1.24 -18.14 0.91
CA ARG A 123 0.05 -18.84 1.11
C ARG A 123 0.40 -19.11 2.56
N SER A 124 -0.20 -18.40 3.52
CA SER A 124 0.03 -18.64 4.95
C SER A 124 -0.71 -19.86 5.48
N ALA A 125 -1.70 -20.39 4.76
CA ALA A 125 -2.55 -21.48 5.24
C ALA A 125 -2.06 -22.90 4.85
N THR A 126 -1.08 -23.02 3.96
CA THR A 126 -0.63 -24.33 3.44
C THR A 126 0.76 -24.78 3.94
N ALA A 127 1.41 -24.01 4.81
CA ALA A 127 2.76 -24.33 5.30
C ALA A 127 2.81 -25.20 6.58
N THR A 128 1.67 -25.58 7.17
CA THR A 128 1.66 -26.32 8.45
C THR A 128 1.13 -27.77 8.35
N ASP A 129 0.69 -28.23 7.18
CA ASP A 129 0.06 -29.56 7.00
C ASP A 129 0.93 -30.50 6.15
N ARG A 130 2.18 -30.73 6.57
CA ARG A 130 3.02 -31.82 6.02
C ARG A 130 4.19 -32.22 6.92
N MET A 131 3.92 -32.45 8.20
CA MET A 131 4.89 -33.07 9.10
C MET A 131 4.15 -33.90 10.15
N MET A 132 3.41 -34.95 9.74
CA MET A 132 3.13 -36.16 10.55
C MET A 132 2.66 -37.29 9.61
N ASP A 133 3.61 -38.07 9.09
CA ASP A 133 3.40 -39.51 8.90
C ASP A 133 4.75 -40.21 9.09
N GLY A 134 5.25 -40.12 10.32
CA GLY A 134 6.27 -41.02 10.84
C GLY A 134 5.56 -42.22 11.45
N GLY A 135 5.15 -43.17 10.61
CA GLY A 135 4.52 -44.44 11.01
C GLY A 135 5.49 -45.59 10.83
N ASP A 136 6.44 -45.70 11.76
CA ASP A 136 7.25 -46.89 12.01
C ASP A 136 6.33 -48.12 12.24
N CYS A 137 6.49 -49.17 11.44
CA CYS A 137 5.99 -50.51 11.69
C CYS A 137 6.96 -51.52 11.08
N GLY A 138 8.15 -51.63 11.66
CA GLY A 138 9.07 -52.73 11.40
C GLY A 138 8.50 -54.04 11.94
N HIS A 139 7.77 -54.78 11.10
CA HIS A 139 7.35 -56.15 11.41
C HIS A 139 8.38 -57.15 10.90
N ARG A 140 9.17 -57.70 11.83
CA ARG A 140 10.18 -58.74 11.61
C ARG A 140 9.57 -60.08 12.03
N PRO A 141 9.27 -61.03 11.12
CA PRO A 141 8.94 -62.38 11.54
C PRO A 141 10.22 -63.21 11.70
N HIS A 142 10.23 -63.94 12.81
CA HIS A 142 11.22 -64.89 13.28
C HIS A 142 11.63 -65.92 12.22
N SER A 143 12.94 -66.17 12.12
CA SER A 143 13.52 -67.40 11.61
C SER A 143 13.17 -68.56 12.55
N GLY A 144 12.65 -69.65 11.99
CA GLY A 144 12.38 -70.89 12.69
C GLY A 144 12.26 -72.06 11.73
N GLN A 145 13.41 -72.61 11.35
CA GLN A 145 13.74 -74.04 11.30
C GLN A 145 15.13 -74.25 10.68
#